data_AF-A0A3B9E7I5-F1
#
_entry.id   AF-A0A3B9E7I5-F1
#
_cell.length_a   1.000
_cell.length_b   1.000
_cell.length_c   1.000
_cell.angle_alpha   90.00
_cell.angle_beta   90.00
_cell.angle_gamma   90.00
#
_symmetry.space_group_name_H-M   'P 1'
#
loop_
_entity.id
_entity.type
_entity.pdbx_description
1 polymer ?
#
loop_
_entity_poly.entity_id
_entity_poly.type
_entity_poly.pdbx_seq_one_letter_code
_entity_poly.pdbx_strand_id
1 'polypeptide(L)'
;QAAIAIENIRLYNDLERSYYDTLKAFVAAMDAKDPYTKGHSENVRHYALKIARHIGLSEDKLRLVDYSSLLHDIGKLGIREDILAKPDVLSTAEFQEVKLHPVIGSRLVLEIDALSHTGEVIYCHHEYYDGSGYPRGIKGDDIPLEARIIAVADAFEAMTSDRPYRKAFSFQVALQRLQDAAGTQFDHKIVNAFTELFRRESGIKEGD
;
A
#
# COMPACT_ATOMS: atom_id res chain seq x y z
N GLN A 1 8.48 -42.09 -5.07
CA GLN A 1 7.37 -41.09 -5.12
C GLN A 1 7.48 -40.06 -3.98
N ALA A 2 7.64 -40.46 -2.71
CA ALA A 2 7.81 -39.51 -1.59
C ALA A 2 9.04 -38.57 -1.73
N ALA A 3 10.20 -39.08 -2.17
CA ALA A 3 11.40 -38.26 -2.36
C ALA A 3 11.23 -37.16 -3.44
N ILE A 4 10.52 -37.45 -4.53
CA ILE A 4 10.20 -36.47 -5.58
C ILE A 4 9.21 -35.41 -5.06
N ALA A 5 8.23 -35.82 -4.26
CA ALA A 5 7.29 -34.89 -3.65
C ALA A 5 7.98 -33.94 -2.66
N ILE A 6 8.90 -34.45 -1.84
CA ILE A 6 9.72 -33.64 -0.92
C ILE A 6 10.61 -32.67 -1.70
N GLU A 7 11.26 -33.13 -2.76
CA GLU A 7 12.11 -32.29 -3.60
C GLU A 7 11.28 -31.20 -4.30
N ASN A 8 10.10 -31.53 -4.83
CA ASN A 8 9.21 -30.54 -5.43
C ASN A 8 8.76 -29.48 -4.42
N ILE A 9 8.35 -29.88 -3.21
CA ILE A 9 7.97 -28.93 -2.15
C ILE A 9 9.15 -28.02 -1.80
N ARG A 10 10.36 -28.56 -1.72
CA ARG A 10 11.57 -27.78 -1.48
C ARG A 10 11.83 -26.78 -2.61
N LEU A 11 11.76 -27.21 -3.87
CA LEU A 11 11.93 -26.33 -5.03
C LEU A 11 10.89 -25.21 -5.06
N TYR A 12 9.63 -25.50 -4.71
CA TYR A 12 8.58 -24.49 -4.59
C TYR A 12 8.89 -23.48 -3.47
N ASN A 13 9.32 -23.94 -2.30
CA ASN A 13 9.67 -23.06 -1.18
C ASN A 13 10.91 -22.21 -1.49
N ASP A 14 11.91 -22.77 -2.16
CA ASP A 14 13.12 -22.05 -2.57
C ASP A 14 12.78 -20.98 -3.62
N LEU A 15 11.87 -21.30 -4.55
CA LEU A 15 11.35 -20.34 -5.52
C LEU A 15 10.59 -19.19 -4.82
N GLU A 16 9.67 -19.51 -3.90
CA GLU A 16 8.92 -18.52 -3.14
C GLU A 16 9.85 -17.62 -2.30
N ARG A 17 10.89 -18.19 -1.68
CA ARG A 17 11.91 -17.43 -0.94
C ARG A 17 12.68 -16.50 -1.86
N SER A 18 13.21 -17.00 -2.98
CA SER A 18 13.96 -16.16 -3.93
C SER A 18 13.10 -15.02 -4.46
N TYR A 19 11.81 -15.28 -4.61
CA TYR A 19 10.84 -14.28 -5.05
C TYR A 19 10.66 -13.18 -4.01
N TYR A 20 10.46 -13.56 -2.75
CA TYR A 20 10.35 -12.63 -1.63
C TYR A 20 11.64 -11.82 -1.39
N ASP A 21 12.81 -12.42 -1.56
CA ASP A 21 14.10 -11.73 -1.46
C ASP A 21 14.27 -10.68 -2.58
N THR A 22 13.75 -10.96 -3.78
CA THR A 22 13.72 -9.99 -4.89
C THR A 22 12.81 -8.81 -4.58
N LEU A 23 11.61 -9.08 -4.04
CA LEU A 23 10.68 -8.02 -3.58
C LEU A 23 11.34 -7.12 -2.53
N LYS A 24 12.00 -7.72 -1.54
CA LYS A 24 12.75 -6.98 -0.52
C LYS A 24 13.85 -6.12 -1.11
N ALA A 25 14.56 -6.61 -2.13
CA ALA A 25 15.59 -5.82 -2.80
C ALA A 25 15.00 -4.58 -3.49
N PHE A 26 13.81 -4.70 -4.11
CA PHE A 26 13.12 -3.55 -4.69
C PHE A 26 12.65 -2.55 -3.64
N VAL A 27 12.09 -3.02 -2.53
CA VAL A 27 11.71 -2.16 -1.40
C VAL A 27 12.93 -1.44 -0.83
N ALA A 28 14.04 -2.15 -0.64
CA ALA A 28 15.29 -1.55 -0.17
C ALA A 28 15.87 -0.51 -1.14
N ALA A 29 15.76 -0.74 -2.44
CA ALA A 29 16.19 0.23 -3.46
C ALA A 29 15.32 1.50 -3.46
N MET A 30 14.01 1.35 -3.24
CA MET A 30 13.09 2.48 -3.09
C MET A 30 13.39 3.27 -1.81
N ASP A 31 13.57 2.60 -0.67
CA ASP A 31 13.94 3.22 0.61
C ASP A 31 15.29 3.94 0.55
N ALA A 32 16.23 3.46 -0.28
CA ALA A 32 17.50 4.13 -0.48
C ALA A 32 17.36 5.45 -1.26
N LYS A 33 16.34 5.56 -2.13
CA LYS A 33 16.06 6.75 -2.93
C LYS A 33 15.19 7.77 -2.19
N ASP A 34 14.29 7.30 -1.35
CA ASP A 34 13.45 8.13 -0.49
C ASP A 34 13.71 7.75 0.98
N PRO A 35 14.68 8.40 1.64
CA PRO A 35 15.06 8.07 3.02
C PRO A 35 13.89 8.17 4.02
N TYR A 36 12.80 8.85 3.65
CA TYR A 36 11.62 9.03 4.49
C TYR A 36 10.62 7.88 4.40
N THR A 37 10.79 6.95 3.47
CA THR A 37 9.95 5.75 3.34
C THR A 37 10.54 4.53 4.01
N LYS A 38 11.67 4.63 4.74
CA LYS A 38 12.30 3.45 5.34
C LYS A 38 11.33 2.66 6.22
N GLY A 39 11.00 1.43 5.81
CA GLY A 39 10.04 0.56 6.50
C GLY A 39 8.56 0.93 6.33
N HIS A 40 8.25 1.99 5.59
CA HIS A 40 6.90 2.43 5.25
C HIS A 40 6.12 1.32 4.56
N SER A 41 6.65 0.77 3.46
CA SER A 41 5.92 -0.25 2.69
C SER A 41 5.64 -1.52 3.51
N GLU A 42 6.53 -1.90 4.43
CA GLU A 42 6.30 -3.04 5.32
C GLU A 42 5.19 -2.74 6.35
N ASN A 43 5.12 -1.51 6.86
CA ASN A 43 4.04 -1.08 7.75
C ASN A 43 2.69 -1.00 7.00
N VAL A 44 2.67 -0.44 5.79
CA VAL A 44 1.48 -0.39 4.92
C VAL A 44 1.00 -1.81 4.65
N ARG A 45 1.90 -2.71 4.28
CA ARG A 45 1.61 -4.14 4.10
C ARG A 45 1.01 -4.77 5.36
N HIS A 46 1.58 -4.49 6.53
CA HIS A 46 1.07 -5.01 7.79
C HIS A 46 -0.40 -4.64 8.02
N TYR A 47 -0.74 -3.36 7.88
CA TYR A 47 -2.12 -2.89 8.05
C TYR A 47 -3.05 -3.39 6.93
N ALA A 48 -2.60 -3.36 5.68
CA ALA A 48 -3.38 -3.82 4.54
C ALA A 48 -3.76 -5.31 4.67
N LEU A 49 -2.82 -6.17 5.04
CA LEU A 49 -3.08 -7.60 5.25
C LEU A 49 -4.01 -7.86 6.44
N LYS A 50 -3.89 -7.05 7.50
CA LYS A 50 -4.81 -7.10 8.64
C LYS A 50 -6.25 -6.80 8.24
N ILE A 51 -6.46 -5.71 7.50
CA ILE A 51 -7.77 -5.33 6.95
C ILE A 51 -8.30 -6.44 6.05
N ALA A 52 -7.46 -6.90 5.11
CA ALA A 52 -7.83 -7.89 4.11
C ALA A 52 -8.29 -9.22 4.73
N ARG A 53 -7.60 -9.68 5.79
CA ARG A 53 -8.01 -10.87 6.55
C ARG A 53 -9.30 -10.65 7.32
N HIS A 54 -9.47 -9.49 7.94
CA HIS A 54 -10.68 -9.16 8.71
C HIS A 54 -11.94 -9.20 7.84
N ILE A 55 -11.84 -8.73 6.59
CA ILE A 55 -12.97 -8.76 5.63
C ILE A 55 -13.11 -10.11 4.89
N GLY A 56 -12.25 -11.10 5.17
CA GLY A 56 -12.39 -12.46 4.65
C GLY A 56 -11.92 -12.66 3.21
N LEU A 57 -10.90 -11.92 2.74
CA LEU A 57 -10.31 -12.18 1.42
C LEU A 57 -9.67 -13.58 1.33
N SER A 58 -9.73 -14.18 0.13
CA SER A 58 -9.09 -15.47 -0.14
C SER A 58 -7.56 -15.37 -0.12
N GLU A 59 -6.86 -16.50 0.01
CA GLU A 59 -5.39 -16.54 0.01
C GLU A 59 -4.77 -15.90 -1.24
N ASP A 60 -5.37 -16.11 -2.42
CA ASP A 60 -4.90 -15.49 -3.66
C ASP A 60 -4.99 -13.96 -3.62
N LYS A 61 -6.06 -13.45 -3.01
CA LYS A 61 -6.29 -12.01 -2.84
C LYS A 61 -5.40 -11.43 -1.75
N LEU A 62 -5.13 -12.19 -0.69
CA LEU A 62 -4.15 -11.82 0.35
C LEU A 62 -2.74 -11.70 -0.24
N ARG A 63 -2.31 -12.62 -1.10
CA ARG A 63 -1.02 -12.52 -1.81
C ARG A 63 -0.96 -11.28 -2.71
N LEU A 64 -2.04 -10.98 -3.42
CA LEU A 64 -2.12 -9.77 -4.23
C LEU A 64 -1.99 -8.50 -3.37
N VAL A 65 -2.68 -8.42 -2.23
CA VAL A 65 -2.54 -7.30 -1.27
C VAL A 65 -1.11 -7.24 -0.71
N ASP A 66 -0.52 -8.37 -0.35
CA ASP A 66 0.85 -8.47 0.16
C ASP A 66 1.83 -7.79 -0.82
N TYR A 67 1.89 -8.28 -2.05
CA TYR A 67 2.86 -7.78 -3.03
C TYR A 67 2.56 -6.36 -3.49
N SER A 68 1.29 -6.03 -3.69
CA SER A 68 0.91 -4.68 -4.13
C SER A 68 1.19 -3.63 -3.06
N SER A 69 1.00 -3.97 -1.78
CA SER A 69 1.29 -3.03 -0.68
C SER A 69 2.79 -2.80 -0.49
N LEU A 70 3.64 -3.82 -0.72
CA LEU A 70 5.10 -3.63 -0.72
C LEU A 70 5.58 -2.72 -1.86
N LEU A 71 4.95 -2.85 -3.03
CA LEU A 71 5.39 -2.22 -4.27
C LEU A 71 4.60 -0.99 -4.69
N HIS A 72 3.59 -0.55 -3.93
CA HIS A 72 2.67 0.53 -4.34
C HIS A 72 3.43 1.80 -4.79
N ASP A 73 4.53 2.09 -4.12
CA ASP A 73 5.39 3.26 -4.36
C ASP A 73 6.57 3.00 -5.31
N ILE A 74 6.74 1.80 -5.89
CA ILE A 74 7.95 1.43 -6.67
C ILE A 74 8.23 2.39 -7.83
N GLY A 75 7.19 3.04 -8.36
CA GLY A 75 7.31 4.05 -9.40
C GLY A 75 8.04 5.33 -8.97
N LYS A 76 8.23 5.58 -7.67
CA LYS A 76 9.08 6.67 -7.15
C LYS A 76 10.53 6.54 -7.64
N LEU A 77 10.96 5.34 -8.03
CA LEU A 77 12.23 5.13 -8.74
C LEU A 77 12.34 5.94 -10.04
N GLY A 78 11.22 6.24 -10.71
CA GLY A 78 11.17 7.06 -11.92
C GLY A 78 10.99 8.56 -11.68
N ILE A 79 10.83 9.00 -10.44
CA ILE A 79 10.68 10.42 -10.08
C ILE A 79 12.04 11.04 -9.80
N ARG A 80 12.21 12.32 -10.12
CA ARG A 80 13.46 13.04 -9.82
C ARG A 80 13.74 13.12 -8.32
N GLU A 81 15.00 12.91 -7.97
CA GLU A 81 15.46 12.90 -6.57
C GLU A 81 15.32 14.27 -5.90
N ASP A 82 15.58 15.37 -6.62
CA ASP A 82 15.46 16.73 -6.10
C ASP A 82 14.01 17.11 -5.75
N ILE A 83 13.02 16.43 -6.35
CA ILE A 83 11.60 16.59 -6.00
C ILE A 83 11.26 15.75 -4.77
N LEU A 84 11.66 14.48 -4.73
CA LEU A 84 11.36 13.59 -3.58
C LEU A 84 12.05 14.04 -2.28
N ALA A 85 13.29 14.51 -2.38
CA ALA A 85 14.07 14.95 -1.23
C ALA A 85 13.81 16.41 -0.80
N LYS A 86 12.84 17.10 -1.43
CA LYS A 86 12.58 18.52 -1.17
C LYS A 86 12.04 18.73 0.25
N PRO A 87 12.65 19.62 1.07
CA PRO A 87 12.20 19.87 2.44
C PRO A 87 10.97 20.79 2.53
N ASP A 88 10.64 21.49 1.43
CA ASP A 88 9.55 22.46 1.33
C ASP A 88 8.34 21.91 0.55
N VAL A 89 7.25 22.66 0.57
CA VAL A 89 6.03 22.34 -0.20
C VAL A 89 6.35 22.23 -1.69
N LEU A 90 5.89 21.14 -2.32
CA LEU A 90 5.99 20.95 -3.76
C LEU A 90 5.16 22.00 -4.49
N SER A 91 5.72 22.57 -5.55
CA SER A 91 4.97 23.33 -6.54
C SER A 91 3.95 22.43 -7.24
N THR A 92 2.96 23.04 -7.89
CA THR A 92 1.96 22.28 -8.67
C THR A 92 2.61 21.39 -9.71
N ALA A 93 3.65 21.86 -10.42
CA ALA A 93 4.34 21.08 -11.44
C ALA A 93 5.09 19.88 -10.84
N GLU A 94 5.81 20.09 -9.73
CA GLU A 94 6.51 19.01 -9.01
C GLU A 94 5.52 17.97 -8.48
N PHE A 95 4.36 18.40 -7.97
CA PHE A 95 3.32 17.49 -7.51
C PHE A 95 2.71 16.67 -8.67
N GLN A 96 2.52 17.28 -9.85
CA GLN A 96 2.08 16.52 -11.04
C GLN A 96 3.11 15.45 -11.45
N GLU A 97 4.41 15.71 -11.27
CA GLU A 97 5.45 14.71 -11.51
C GLU A 97 5.33 13.55 -10.52
N VAL A 98 5.20 13.83 -9.21
CA VAL A 98 5.00 12.80 -8.18
C VAL A 98 3.76 11.94 -8.47
N LYS A 99 2.67 12.54 -8.98
CA LYS A 99 1.44 11.81 -9.37
C LYS A 99 1.65 10.76 -10.48
N LEU A 100 2.79 10.75 -11.16
CA LEU A 100 3.10 9.74 -12.16
C LEU A 100 3.59 8.42 -11.56
N HIS A 101 3.97 8.37 -10.28
CA HIS A 101 4.53 7.14 -9.70
C HIS A 101 3.59 5.92 -9.74
N PRO A 102 2.24 6.01 -9.62
CA PRO A 102 1.39 4.82 -9.77
C PRO A 102 1.46 4.27 -11.20
N VAL A 103 1.52 5.15 -12.19
CA VAL A 103 1.62 4.79 -13.62
C VAL A 103 2.98 4.15 -13.92
N ILE A 104 4.07 4.74 -13.43
CA ILE A 104 5.42 4.20 -13.59
C ILE A 104 5.53 2.86 -12.87
N GLY A 105 5.06 2.78 -11.63
CA GLY A 105 5.14 1.57 -10.82
C GLY A 105 4.39 0.41 -11.44
N SER A 106 3.17 0.65 -11.91
CA SER A 106 2.37 -0.31 -12.67
C SER A 106 3.12 -0.82 -13.90
N ARG A 107 3.71 0.08 -14.70
CA ARG A 107 4.50 -0.31 -15.87
C ARG A 107 5.71 -1.18 -15.51
N LEU A 108 6.42 -0.86 -14.43
CA LEU A 108 7.60 -1.63 -14.00
C LEU A 108 7.24 -3.06 -13.61
N VAL A 109 6.15 -3.26 -12.86
CA VAL A 109 5.77 -4.60 -12.41
C VAL A 109 5.15 -5.45 -13.52
N LEU A 110 4.58 -4.83 -14.56
CA LEU A 110 4.03 -5.53 -15.72
C LEU A 110 5.10 -6.25 -16.56
N GLU A 111 6.36 -5.82 -16.49
CA GLU A 111 7.50 -6.47 -17.15
C GLU A 111 7.96 -7.75 -16.43
N ILE A 112 7.41 -8.03 -15.24
CA ILE A 112 7.78 -9.19 -14.42
C ILE A 112 6.54 -10.08 -14.33
N ASP A 113 6.52 -11.20 -15.06
CA ASP A 113 5.35 -12.10 -15.17
C ASP A 113 4.72 -12.40 -13.81
N ALA A 114 5.55 -12.73 -12.83
CA ALA A 114 5.10 -13.09 -11.51
C ALA A 114 4.52 -11.89 -10.72
N LEU A 115 4.83 -10.64 -11.07
CA LEU A 115 4.29 -9.41 -10.45
C LEU A 115 3.21 -8.73 -11.29
N SER A 116 3.04 -9.11 -12.55
CA SER A 116 2.11 -8.46 -13.48
C SER A 116 0.70 -8.27 -12.92
N HIS A 117 0.23 -9.22 -12.11
CA HIS A 117 -1.08 -9.19 -11.44
C HIS A 117 -1.23 -8.07 -10.40
N THR A 118 -0.14 -7.48 -9.88
CA THR A 118 -0.18 -6.33 -8.95
C THR A 118 -0.34 -4.99 -9.67
N GLY A 119 -0.08 -4.95 -10.99
CA GLY A 119 0.01 -3.72 -11.76
C GLY A 119 -1.23 -2.84 -11.68
N GLU A 120 -2.42 -3.43 -11.71
CA GLU A 120 -3.68 -2.68 -11.62
C GLU A 120 -3.91 -2.09 -10.21
N VAL A 121 -3.51 -2.83 -9.17
CA VAL A 121 -3.64 -2.38 -7.79
C VAL A 121 -2.68 -1.22 -7.51
N ILE A 122 -1.43 -1.35 -7.95
CA ILE A 122 -0.42 -0.28 -7.86
C ILE A 122 -0.86 0.94 -8.67
N TYR A 123 -1.47 0.75 -9.83
CA TYR A 123 -1.93 1.86 -10.65
C TYR A 123 -3.03 2.69 -9.94
N CYS A 124 -3.91 2.02 -9.20
CA CYS A 124 -5.14 2.61 -8.65
C CYS A 124 -5.06 2.99 -7.16
N HIS A 125 -3.92 2.81 -6.47
CA HIS A 125 -3.85 3.01 -5.01
C HIS A 125 -4.02 4.47 -4.53
N HIS A 126 -3.99 5.43 -5.47
CA HIS A 126 -4.31 6.85 -5.22
C HIS A 126 -5.64 7.31 -5.85
N GLU A 127 -6.45 6.37 -6.34
CA GLU A 127 -7.84 6.66 -6.69
C GLU A 127 -8.65 6.90 -5.43
N TYR A 128 -9.52 7.91 -5.47
CA TYR A 128 -10.39 8.25 -4.35
C TYR A 128 -11.77 7.69 -4.61
N TYR A 129 -12.44 7.25 -3.55
CA TYR A 129 -13.74 6.60 -3.66
C TYR A 129 -14.80 7.45 -4.39
N ASP A 130 -14.71 8.78 -4.32
CA ASP A 130 -15.57 9.73 -5.04
C ASP A 130 -15.17 10.03 -6.50
N GLY A 131 -14.02 9.54 -6.95
CA GLY A 131 -13.48 9.77 -8.30
C GLY A 131 -12.63 11.04 -8.45
N SER A 132 -12.35 11.77 -7.37
CA SER A 132 -11.46 12.95 -7.40
C SER A 132 -9.96 12.61 -7.31
N GLY A 133 -9.64 11.32 -7.19
CA GLY A 133 -8.28 10.79 -7.14
C GLY A 133 -7.60 10.73 -8.50
N TYR A 134 -6.52 9.96 -8.57
CA TYR A 134 -5.68 9.84 -9.75
C TYR A 134 -5.10 8.42 -9.86
N PRO A 135 -4.70 7.96 -11.05
CA PRO A 135 -4.53 8.72 -12.29
C PRO A 135 -5.71 8.68 -13.30
N ARG A 136 -6.68 7.78 -13.16
CA ARG A 136 -7.86 7.68 -14.05
C ARG A 136 -9.07 8.48 -13.55
N GLY A 137 -9.21 8.71 -12.25
CA GLY A 137 -10.41 9.33 -11.67
C GLY A 137 -11.61 8.39 -11.71
N ILE A 138 -11.37 7.08 -11.54
CA ILE A 138 -12.42 6.07 -11.37
C ILE A 138 -12.97 6.11 -9.95
N LYS A 139 -14.20 5.63 -9.74
CA LYS A 139 -14.92 5.83 -8.48
C LYS A 139 -15.54 4.54 -7.94
N GLY A 140 -15.77 4.53 -6.64
CA GLY A 140 -16.52 3.48 -5.96
C GLY A 140 -15.92 2.09 -6.20
N ASP A 141 -16.79 1.17 -6.63
CA ASP A 141 -16.43 -0.23 -6.86
C ASP A 141 -15.65 -0.48 -8.17
N ASP A 142 -15.49 0.54 -9.03
CA ASP A 142 -14.60 0.44 -10.20
C ASP A 142 -13.12 0.42 -9.76
N ILE A 143 -12.82 0.90 -8.55
CA ILE A 143 -11.49 0.81 -7.94
C ILE A 143 -11.29 -0.60 -7.40
N PRO A 144 -10.19 -1.30 -7.76
CA PRO A 144 -9.86 -2.60 -7.20
C PRO A 144 -9.95 -2.60 -5.67
N LEU A 145 -10.58 -3.64 -5.11
CA LEU A 145 -10.77 -3.74 -3.67
C LEU A 145 -9.44 -3.68 -2.91
N GLU A 146 -8.40 -4.31 -3.46
CA GLU A 146 -7.04 -4.33 -2.91
C GLU A 146 -6.42 -2.94 -2.90
N ALA A 147 -6.68 -2.12 -3.93
CA ALA A 147 -6.21 -0.74 -3.98
C ALA A 147 -6.91 0.13 -2.94
N ARG A 148 -8.22 -0.06 -2.73
CA ARG A 148 -8.98 0.61 -1.66
C ARG A 148 -8.46 0.25 -0.27
N ILE A 149 -8.07 -1.01 -0.06
CA ILE A 149 -7.44 -1.46 1.20
C ILE A 149 -6.08 -0.78 1.40
N ILE A 150 -5.24 -0.78 0.37
CA ILE A 150 -3.90 -0.17 0.43
C ILE A 150 -4.00 1.33 0.67
N ALA A 151 -4.94 2.05 0.03
CA ALA A 151 -5.14 3.48 0.25
C ALA A 151 -5.43 3.83 1.72
N VAL A 152 -6.26 3.03 2.41
CA VAL A 152 -6.54 3.21 3.84
C VAL A 152 -5.30 2.90 4.70
N ALA A 153 -4.60 1.79 4.39
CA ALA A 153 -3.41 1.38 5.12
C ALA A 153 -2.25 2.40 4.97
N ASP A 154 -2.02 2.90 3.76
CA ASP A 154 -1.03 3.93 3.43
C ASP A 154 -1.33 5.23 4.17
N ALA A 155 -2.57 5.74 4.07
CA ALA A 155 -2.95 6.95 4.77
C ALA A 155 -2.80 6.83 6.29
N PHE A 156 -3.16 5.69 6.88
CA PHE A 156 -2.98 5.46 8.31
C PHE A 156 -1.50 5.43 8.71
N GLU A 157 -0.68 4.66 8.00
CA GLU A 157 0.76 4.59 8.23
C GLU A 157 1.37 5.99 8.12
N ALA A 158 1.07 6.68 7.03
CA ALA A 158 1.58 8.02 6.78
C ALA A 158 1.17 9.01 7.87
N MET A 159 -0.04 8.89 8.42
CA MET A 159 -0.49 9.74 9.53
C MET A 159 0.19 9.42 10.86
N THR A 160 0.56 8.16 11.10
CA THR A 160 1.03 7.64 12.39
C THR A 160 2.55 7.45 12.45
N SER A 161 3.25 7.69 11.35
CA SER A 161 4.71 7.75 11.27
C SER A 161 5.22 9.20 11.31
N ASP A 162 6.38 9.41 11.94
CA ASP A 162 7.07 10.69 11.94
C ASP A 162 7.52 11.05 10.52
N ARG A 163 7.31 12.30 10.12
CA ARG A 163 7.77 12.88 8.86
C ARG A 163 8.69 14.06 9.16
N PRO A 164 9.61 14.45 8.24
CA PRO A 164 10.56 15.55 8.48
C PRO A 164 9.92 16.86 8.93
N TYR A 165 8.73 17.15 8.38
CA TYR A 165 7.98 18.37 8.62
C TYR A 165 6.81 18.20 9.60
N ARG A 166 6.56 16.99 10.13
CA ARG A 166 5.37 16.71 10.96
C ARG A 166 5.57 15.50 11.86
N LYS A 167 5.31 15.66 13.15
CA LYS A 167 5.22 14.53 14.09
C LYS A 167 4.05 13.61 13.79
N ALA A 168 4.21 12.33 14.10
CA ALA A 168 3.15 11.33 14.07
C ALA A 168 1.90 11.82 14.82
N PHE A 169 0.72 11.58 14.23
CA PHE A 169 -0.54 11.72 14.95
C PHE A 169 -0.74 10.52 15.88
N SER A 170 -1.53 10.71 16.93
CA SER A 170 -2.01 9.57 17.72
C SER A 170 -2.89 8.68 16.84
N PHE A 171 -2.93 7.38 17.16
CA PHE A 171 -3.75 6.42 16.42
C PHE A 171 -5.24 6.79 16.42
N GLN A 172 -5.76 7.35 17.53
CA GLN A 172 -7.13 7.86 17.61
C GLN A 172 -7.39 9.00 16.61
N VAL A 173 -6.47 9.95 16.50
CA VAL A 173 -6.58 11.07 15.54
C VAL A 173 -6.50 10.56 14.10
N ALA A 174 -5.61 9.60 13.82
CA ALA A 174 -5.51 9.00 12.49
C ALA A 174 -6.80 8.27 12.10
N LEU A 175 -7.40 7.50 13.02
CA LEU A 175 -8.69 6.84 12.78
C LEU A 175 -9.82 7.83 12.53
N GLN A 176 -9.93 8.88 13.35
CA GLN A 176 -10.95 9.90 13.15
C GLN A 176 -10.83 10.53 11.77
N ARG A 177 -9.62 10.84 11.31
CA ARG A 177 -9.39 11.39 9.96
C ARG A 177 -9.78 10.42 8.85
N LEU A 178 -9.54 9.12 9.02
CA LEU A 178 -10.04 8.13 8.06
C LEU A 178 -11.57 8.10 8.02
N GLN A 179 -12.22 8.18 9.17
CA GLN A 179 -13.69 8.22 9.27
C GLN A 179 -14.27 9.49 8.65
N ASP A 180 -13.65 10.65 8.88
CA ASP A 180 -14.07 11.93 8.31
C ASP A 180 -13.94 11.94 6.77
N ALA A 181 -12.98 11.19 6.23
CA ALA A 181 -12.73 11.05 4.80
C ALA A 181 -13.39 9.80 4.16
N ALA A 182 -14.22 9.08 4.92
CA ALA A 182 -14.96 7.94 4.40
C ALA A 182 -16.07 8.39 3.45
N GLY A 183 -16.25 7.66 2.35
CA GLY A 183 -17.18 8.00 1.26
C GLY A 183 -16.65 9.04 0.26
N THR A 184 -15.57 9.75 0.58
CA THR A 184 -14.88 10.66 -0.34
C THR A 184 -13.55 10.06 -0.77
N GLN A 185 -12.51 10.20 0.05
CA GLN A 185 -11.20 9.62 -0.23
C GLN A 185 -11.23 8.09 -0.12
N PHE A 186 -11.87 7.56 0.93
CA PHE A 186 -11.80 6.14 1.27
C PHE A 186 -13.16 5.46 1.18
N ASP A 187 -13.14 4.15 0.90
CA ASP A 187 -14.33 3.32 0.99
C ASP A 187 -14.79 3.16 2.44
N HIS A 188 -16.05 3.47 2.71
CA HIS A 188 -16.68 3.30 4.02
C HIS A 188 -16.53 1.89 4.59
N LYS A 189 -16.65 0.85 3.77
CA LYS A 189 -16.56 -0.55 4.23
C LYS A 189 -15.16 -0.85 4.76
N ILE A 190 -14.13 -0.34 4.09
CA ILE A 190 -12.73 -0.56 4.45
C ILE A 190 -12.36 0.24 5.70
N VAL A 191 -12.76 1.51 5.78
CA VAL A 191 -12.55 2.34 6.98
C VAL A 191 -13.23 1.72 8.20
N ASN A 192 -14.48 1.26 8.06
CA ASN A 192 -15.21 0.62 9.15
C ASN A 192 -14.52 -0.69 9.59
N ALA A 193 -14.12 -1.54 8.65
CA ALA A 193 -13.38 -2.77 8.93
C ALA A 193 -12.08 -2.49 9.70
N PHE A 194 -11.31 -1.49 9.27
CA PHE A 194 -10.07 -1.13 9.93
C PHE A 194 -10.29 -0.54 11.34
N THR A 195 -11.32 0.31 11.50
CA THR A 195 -11.68 0.89 12.80
C THR A 195 -12.11 -0.19 13.80
N GLU A 196 -12.94 -1.15 13.36
CA GLU A 196 -13.37 -2.28 14.19
C GLU A 196 -12.17 -3.12 14.65
N LEU A 197 -11.27 -3.46 13.72
CA LEU A 197 -10.05 -4.21 14.02
C LEU A 197 -9.20 -3.48 15.06
N PHE A 198 -8.95 -2.19 14.85
CA PHE A 198 -8.10 -1.40 15.73
C PHE A 198 -8.68 -1.31 17.15
N ARG A 199 -10.01 -1.13 17.29
CA ARG A 199 -10.69 -1.10 18.59
C ARG A 199 -10.55 -2.43 19.33
N ARG A 200 -10.69 -3.56 18.61
CA ARG A 200 -10.50 -4.90 19.19
C ARG A 200 -9.09 -5.11 19.71
N GLU A 201 -8.08 -4.69 18.96
CA GLU A 201 -6.67 -4.84 19.35
C GLU A 201 -6.27 -3.89 20.49
N SER A 202 -6.87 -2.70 20.54
CA SER A 202 -6.57 -1.70 21.58
C SER A 202 -7.37 -1.89 22.87
N GLY A 203 -8.36 -2.79 22.88
CA GLY A 203 -9.24 -3.02 24.04
C GLY A 203 -10.22 -1.88 24.36
N ILE A 204 -10.41 -0.92 23.45
CA ILE A 204 -11.28 0.25 23.62
C ILE A 204 -12.71 -0.12 23.18
N LYS A 205 -13.69 -0.02 24.08
CA LYS A 205 -15.12 -0.28 23.80
C LYS A 205 -15.82 0.98 23.28
N GLU A 206 -16.95 0.82 22.58
CA GLU A 206 -17.77 1.97 22.18
C GLU A 206 -18.35 2.70 23.40
N GLY A 207 -18.08 4.02 23.48
CA GLY A 207 -18.70 4.91 24.46
C GLY A 207 -17.82 5.38 25.63
N ASP A 208 -16.51 5.15 25.58
CA ASP A 208 -15.53 5.78 26.50
C ASP A 208 -15.00 7.12 25.96
#